data_AF-A0A2W3ZQQ1-F1
#
_entry.id   AF-A0A2W3ZQQ1-F1
#
_cell.length_a   1.000
_cell.length_b   1.000
_cell.length_c   1.000
_cell.angle_alpha   90.00
_cell.angle_beta   90.00
_cell.angle_gamma   90.00
#
_symmetry.space_group_name_H-M   'P 1'
#
loop_
_entity.id
_entity.type
_entity.pdbx_description
1 polymer ?
#
loop_
_entity_poly.entity_id
_entity_poly.type
_entity_poly.pdbx_seq_one_letter_code
_entity_poly.pdbx_strand_id
1 'polypeptide(L)' 'MIAVESAITLIKISENKTKLIYSGQNKGINFLGKLFMKFNSTKKNQQVVDDFMQRVKVEALKEKDK' A
#
# COMPACT_ATOMS: atom_id res chain seq x y z
N MET A 1 0.02 3.94 22.26
CA MET A 1 -0.83 4.35 21.13
C MET A 1 -0.17 3.88 19.83
N ILE A 2 -0.93 3.24 18.93
CA ILE A 2 -0.47 2.88 17.58
C ILE A 2 -1.17 3.85 16.64
N ALA A 3 -0.40 4.59 15.84
CA ALA A 3 -0.89 5.46 14.79
C ALA A 3 -0.59 4.81 13.44
N VAL A 4 -1.56 4.78 12.54
CA VAL A 4 -1.36 4.36 11.16
C VAL A 4 -1.43 5.61 10.30
N GLU A 5 -0.38 5.86 9.53
CA GLU A 5 -0.31 6.96 8.57
C GLU A 5 -0.20 6.34 7.17
N SER A 6 -1.02 6.79 6.23
CA SER A 6 -0.96 6.37 4.83
C SER A 6 -1.21 7.54 3.89
N ALA A 7 -0.58 7.52 2.72
CA ALA A 7 -0.82 8.46 1.65
C ALA A 7 -1.00 7.74 0.32
N ILE A 8 -1.86 8.32 -0.53
CA ILE A 8 -2.07 7.90 -1.91
C ILE A 8 -1.71 9.08 -2.80
N THR A 9 -0.85 8.83 -3.79
CA THR A 9 -0.51 9.82 -4.81
C THR A 9 -0.89 9.27 -6.18
N LEU A 10 -1.63 10.08 -6.95
CA LEU A 10 -2.03 9.78 -8.31
C LEU A 10 -1.32 10.73 -9.26
N ILE A 11 -0.63 10.19 -10.25
CA ILE A 11 0.10 10.96 -11.26
C ILE A 11 -0.48 10.59 -12.63
N LYS A 12 -1.01 11.57 -13.35
CA LYS A 12 -1.44 11.41 -14.74
C LYS A 12 -0.20 11.15 -15.62
N ILE A 13 -0.19 10.03 -16.34
CA ILE A 13 0.87 9.68 -17.30
C ILE A 13 0.38 9.94 -18.72
N SER A 14 -0.89 9.64 -19.00
CA SER A 14 -1.60 10.00 -20.23
C SER A 14 -3.12 10.00 -19.95
N GLU A 15 -3.95 10.30 -20.96
CA GLU A 15 -5.42 10.28 -20.81
C GLU A 15 -5.95 8.93 -20.27
N ASN A 16 -5.32 7.82 -20.64
CA ASN A 16 -5.77 6.48 -20.27
C ASN A 16 -4.80 5.77 -19.31
N LYS A 17 -3.91 6.51 -18.63
CA LYS A 17 -2.89 5.92 -17.76
C LYS A 17 -2.59 6.80 -16.56
N THR A 18 -2.78 6.24 -15.37
CA THR A 18 -2.45 6.86 -14.09
C THR A 18 -1.45 5.99 -13.33
N LYS A 19 -0.42 6.60 -12.76
CA LYS A 19 0.47 5.95 -11.79
C LYS A 19 -0.08 6.19 -10.38
N LEU A 20 -0.40 5.12 -9.69
CA LEU A 20 -0.77 5.14 -8.28
C LEU A 20 0.44 4.78 -7.42
N ILE A 21 0.76 5.61 -6.45
CA ILE A 21 1.79 5.37 -5.45
C ILE A 21 1.10 5.30 -4.08
N TYR A 22 1.25 4.17 -3.40
CA TYR A 22 0.82 3.98 -2.02
C TYR A 22 2.03 4.05 -1.08
N SER A 23 1.91 4.82 -0.01
CA SER A 23 2.87 4.82 1.09
C SER A 23 2.13 4.69 2.42
N GLY A 24 2.72 3.99 3.38
CA GLY A 24 2.13 3.86 4.69
C GLY A 24 3.11 3.37 5.73
N GLN A 25 2.90 3.78 6.99
CA GLN A 25 3.69 3.38 8.13
C GLN A 25 2.82 3.21 9.38
N ASN A 26 3.19 2.24 10.20
CA ASN A 26 2.61 2.04 11.53
C ASN A 26 3.58 2.62 12.57
N LYS A 27 3.22 3.73 13.23
CA LYS A 27 4.02 4.38 14.29
C LYS A 27 3.55 3.96 15.67
N GLY A 28 4.48 3.63 16.59
CA GLY A 28 4.18 3.41 18.01
C GLY A 28 5.42 3.11 18.87
N ILE A 29 5.41 3.53 20.14
CA ILE A 29 6.54 3.39 21.09
C ILE A 29 6.88 1.91 21.35
N ASN A 30 5.86 1.04 21.47
CA ASN A 30 6.03 -0.42 21.58
C ASN A 30 6.28 -1.11 20.22
N PHE A 31 6.17 -0.39 19.10
CA PHE A 31 6.35 -0.94 17.76
C PHE A 31 7.83 -1.08 17.41
N LEU A 32 8.72 -0.21 17.88
CA LEU A 32 10.17 -0.33 17.64
C LEU A 32 10.73 -1.65 18.21
N GLY A 33 10.44 -1.98 19.47
CA GLY A 33 10.85 -3.25 20.09
C GLY A 33 10.24 -4.49 19.41
N LYS A 34 9.00 -4.39 18.92
CA LYS A 34 8.36 -5.45 18.11
C LYS A 34 8.85 -5.50 16.67
N LEU A 35 9.32 -4.40 16.09
CA LEU A 35 9.80 -4.31 14.70
C LEU A 35 11.11 -5.08 14.55
N PHE A 36 12.00 -4.97 15.54
CA PHE A 36 13.19 -5.82 15.66
C PHE A 36 12.86 -7.33 15.70
N MET A 37 11.78 -7.74 16.39
CA MET A 37 11.31 -9.15 16.37
C MET A 37 10.56 -9.52 15.09
N LYS A 38 9.94 -8.54 14.41
CA LYS A 38 9.06 -8.72 13.23
C LYS A 38 9.78 -8.69 11.88
N PHE A 39 11.09 -8.46 11.81
CA PHE A 39 11.86 -8.65 10.57
C PHE A 39 11.72 -10.07 9.97
N ASN A 40 11.30 -11.06 10.76
CA ASN A 40 10.94 -12.40 10.30
C ASN A 40 9.49 -12.54 9.74
N SER A 41 8.67 -11.49 9.81
CA SER A 41 7.21 -11.50 9.51
C SER A 41 6.74 -10.40 8.55
N THR A 42 7.63 -9.47 8.16
CA THR A 42 7.40 -8.37 7.22
C THR A 42 6.83 -8.83 5.87
N LYS A 43 7.10 -10.08 5.48
CA LYS A 43 6.57 -10.71 4.25
C LYS A 43 5.03 -10.66 4.18
N LYS A 44 4.32 -10.80 5.30
CA LYS A 44 2.83 -10.79 5.34
C LYS A 44 2.24 -9.39 5.19
N ASN A 45 2.88 -8.36 5.73
CA ASN A 45 2.36 -7.00 5.61
C ASN A 45 2.51 -6.45 4.18
N GLN A 46 3.63 -6.78 3.52
CA GLN A 46 3.84 -6.43 2.13
C GLN A 46 2.81 -7.09 1.22
N GLN A 47 2.48 -8.37 1.47
CA GLN A 47 1.44 -9.09 0.72
C GLN A 47 0.08 -8.37 0.76
N VAL A 48 -0.35 -7.85 1.90
CA VAL A 48 -1.61 -7.10 2.00
C VAL A 48 -1.61 -5.85 1.12
N VAL A 49 -0.49 -5.12 1.10
CA VAL A 49 -0.35 -3.93 0.24
C VAL A 49 -0.32 -4.34 -1.23
N ASP A 50 0.41 -5.40 -1.57
CA ASP A 50 0.51 -5.89 -2.95
C ASP A 50 -0.85 -6.36 -3.46
N ASP A 51 -1.61 -7.12 -2.68
CA ASP A 51 -2.96 -7.60 -3.01
C ASP A 51 -3.92 -6.42 -3.23
N PHE A 52 -3.85 -5.39 -2.37
CA PHE A 52 -4.61 -4.17 -2.55
C PHE A 52 -4.25 -3.48 -3.88
N MET A 53 -2.96 -3.29 -4.15
CA MET A 53 -2.48 -2.65 -5.37
C MET A 53 -2.87 -3.44 -6.63
N GLN A 54 -2.82 -4.78 -6.59
CA GLN A 54 -3.30 -5.62 -7.68
C GLN A 54 -4.80 -5.47 -7.90
N ARG A 55 -5.60 -5.44 -6.82
CA ARG A 55 -7.04 -5.28 -6.94
C ARG A 55 -7.40 -3.93 -7.57
N VAL A 56 -6.76 -2.84 -7.16
CA VAL A 56 -6.96 -1.52 -7.76
C VAL A 56 -6.65 -1.54 -9.25
N LYS A 57 -5.54 -2.19 -9.64
CA LYS A 57 -5.17 -2.35 -11.06
C LYS A 57 -6.23 -3.13 -11.85
N VAL A 58 -6.71 -4.25 -11.31
CA VAL A 58 -7.71 -5.10 -11.98
C VAL A 58 -9.03 -4.35 -12.18
N GLU A 59 -9.53 -3.65 -11.15
CA GLU A 59 -10.77 -2.89 -11.26
C GLU A 59 -10.64 -1.72 -12.24
N ALA A 60 -9.51 -1.01 -12.24
CA ALA A 60 -9.25 0.06 -13.21
C ALA A 60 -9.21 -0.43 -14.67
N LEU A 61 -8.73 -1.67 -14.91
CA LEU A 61 -8.74 -2.27 -16.25
C LEU A 61 -10.15 -2.66 -16.69
N LYS A 62 -11.01 -3.15 -15.79
CA LYS A 62 -12.41 -3.46 -16.11
C LYS A 62 -13.22 -2.20 -16.45
N GLU A 63 -12.94 -1.10 -15.79
CA GLU A 63 -13.66 0.17 -16.01
C GLU A 63 -13.32 0.79 -17.36
N LYS A 64 -12.09 0.58 -17.87
CA LYS A 64 -11.70 1.02 -19.21
C LYS A 64 -12.53 0.39 -20.34
N ASP A 65 -13.00 -0.85 -20.13
CA ASP A 65 -13.73 -1.63 -21.14
C ASP A 65 -15.26 -1.44 -21.04
N LYS A 66 -15.73 -0.55 -20.15
CA LYS A 66 -17.13 -0.13 -20.03
C LYS A 66 -17.36 1.20 -20.76
#